data_AF-A0A671V4T4-F1
#
_entry.id   AF-A0A671V4T4-F1
#
_cell.length_a   1.000
_cell.length_b   1.000
_cell.length_c   1.000
_cell.angle_alpha   90.00
_cell.angle_beta   90.00
_cell.angle_gamma   90.00
#
_symmetry.space_group_name_H-M   'P 1'
#
loop_
_entity.id
_entity.type
_entity.pdbx_description
1 polymer ?
#
loop_
_entity_poly.entity_id
_entity_poly.type
_entity_poly.pdbx_seq_one_letter_code
_entity_poly.pdbx_strand_id
1 'polypeptide(L)'
;MARLKLCDSDLCWRCERSRGTLLHMLYECEKTQNLWENIILFINKVFGIDLSRSPALCILGIVTEGVELSLQQTLWCRLALSTVGLCVGLFLAA
;
A
#
# COMPACT_ATOMS: atom_id res chain seq x y z
N MET A 1 -7.50 -18.33 -18.13
CA MET A 1 -7.16 -16.99 -17.59
C MET A 1 -6.48 -16.21 -18.69
N ALA A 2 -7.07 -15.09 -19.13
CA ALA A 2 -6.49 -14.26 -20.19
C ALA A 2 -5.25 -13.52 -19.64
N ARG A 3 -4.12 -13.61 -20.34
CA ARG A 3 -2.90 -12.82 -20.04
C ARG A 3 -2.98 -11.54 -20.85
N LEU A 4 -3.26 -10.42 -20.19
CA LEU A 4 -2.97 -9.12 -20.76
C LEU A 4 -1.44 -9.07 -20.99
N LYS A 5 -0.99 -8.97 -22.25
CA LYS A 5 0.44 -8.84 -22.62
C LYS A 5 0.96 -7.45 -22.21
N LEU A 6 0.91 -7.14 -20.92
CA LEU A 6 1.41 -5.89 -20.34
C LEU A 6 2.82 -6.06 -19.76
N CYS A 7 3.29 -7.30 -19.54
CA CYS A 7 4.62 -7.59 -19.02
C CYS A 7 5.14 -8.93 -19.58
N ASP A 8 6.41 -8.97 -19.96
CA ASP A 8 7.08 -10.16 -20.53
C ASP A 8 7.41 -11.23 -19.48
N SER A 9 7.31 -10.89 -18.19
CA SER A 9 7.58 -11.75 -17.06
C SER A 9 6.37 -11.86 -16.13
N ASP A 10 6.15 -13.02 -15.54
CA ASP A 10 5.17 -13.22 -14.46
C ASP A 10 5.76 -12.95 -13.07
N LEU A 11 7.01 -12.48 -13.01
CA LEU A 11 7.68 -12.10 -11.77
C LEU A 11 7.25 -10.70 -11.29
N CYS A 12 7.41 -10.47 -9.99
CA CYS A 12 7.22 -9.18 -9.36
C CYS A 12 8.25 -8.18 -9.89
N TRP A 13 7.79 -7.05 -10.44
CA TRP A 13 8.66 -5.99 -10.95
C TRP A 13 9.47 -5.24 -9.87
N ARG A 14 9.19 -5.49 -8.58
CA ARG A 14 9.96 -4.91 -7.47
C ARG A 14 11.08 -5.82 -6.99
N CYS A 15 10.76 -7.08 -6.72
CA CYS A 15 11.71 -8.02 -6.11
C CYS A 15 12.31 -9.01 -7.10
N GLU A 16 11.71 -9.19 -8.28
CA GLU A 16 12.12 -10.10 -9.35
C GLU A 16 12.33 -11.57 -8.91
N ARG A 17 11.84 -11.93 -7.71
CA ARG A 17 12.07 -13.25 -7.07
C ARG A 17 10.82 -14.11 -6.98
N SER A 18 9.65 -13.50 -6.90
CA SER A 18 8.37 -14.18 -6.69
C SER A 18 7.37 -13.79 -7.76
N ARG A 19 6.36 -14.64 -7.99
CA ARG A 19 5.28 -14.35 -8.94
C ARG A 19 4.59 -13.04 -8.57
N GLY A 20 4.49 -12.13 -9.54
CA GLY A 20 3.90 -10.82 -9.38
C GLY A 20 2.37 -10.87 -9.39
N THR A 21 1.76 -11.29 -8.28
CA THR A 21 0.33 -11.05 -8.07
C THR A 21 0.13 -9.59 -7.65
N LEU A 22 -1.08 -9.04 -7.88
CA LEU A 22 -1.38 -7.65 -7.48
C LEU A 22 -1.17 -7.44 -5.97
N LEU A 23 -1.58 -8.41 -5.15
CA LEU A 23 -1.36 -8.40 -3.70
C LEU A 23 0.12 -8.46 -3.35
N HIS A 24 0.90 -9.33 -4.01
CA HIS A 24 2.33 -9.41 -3.77
C HIS A 24 3.02 -8.09 -4.13
N MET A 25 2.80 -7.58 -5.34
CA MET A 25 3.44 -6.36 -5.81
C MET A 25 3.13 -5.14 -4.93
N LEU A 26 1.87 -5.00 -4.50
CA LEU A 26 1.38 -3.81 -3.78
C LEU A 26 1.43 -3.92 -2.24
N TYR A 27 1.62 -5.11 -1.68
CA TYR A 27 1.58 -5.31 -0.23
C TYR A 27 2.60 -6.31 0.31
N GLU A 28 2.60 -7.56 -0.18
CA GLU A 28 3.40 -8.63 0.47
C GLU A 28 4.89 -8.62 0.08
N CYS A 29 5.25 -8.00 -1.05
CA CYS A 29 6.62 -7.89 -1.49
C CYS A 29 7.44 -7.19 -0.41
N GLU A 30 8.58 -7.77 -0.04
CA GLU A 30 9.52 -7.26 0.98
C GLU A 30 9.82 -5.75 0.82
N LYS A 31 10.14 -5.32 -0.40
CA LYS A 31 10.37 -3.89 -0.70
C LYS A 31 9.15 -3.01 -0.42
N THR A 32 7.96 -3.54 -0.65
CA THR A 32 6.69 -2.83 -0.44
C THR A 32 6.28 -2.87 1.04
N GLN A 33 6.54 -3.97 1.76
CA GLN A 33 6.31 -4.07 3.19
C GLN A 33 7.10 -3.02 3.98
N ASN A 34 8.40 -2.87 3.70
CA ASN A 34 9.24 -1.83 4.35
C ASN A 34 8.69 -0.42 4.12
N LEU A 35 8.16 -0.15 2.92
CA LEU A 35 7.53 1.14 2.63
C LEU A 35 6.30 1.35 3.52
N TRP A 36 5.39 0.38 3.55
CA TRP A 36 4.18 0.46 4.37
C TRP A 36 4.47 0.56 5.86
N GLU A 37 5.51 -0.12 6.36
CA GLU A 37 5.97 0.01 7.75
C GLU A 37 6.28 1.45 8.12
N ASN A 38 7.15 2.08 7.34
CA ASN A 38 7.56 3.45 7.61
C ASN A 38 6.39 4.43 7.58
N ILE A 39 5.42 4.21 6.69
CA ILE A 39 4.25 5.08 6.55
C ILE A 39 3.29 4.90 7.73
N ILE A 40 2.99 3.66 8.11
CA ILE A 40 2.11 3.40 9.25
C ILE A 40 2.75 3.94 10.54
N LEU A 41 4.05 3.72 10.74
CA LEU A 41 4.80 4.30 11.86
C LEU A 41 4.73 5.83 11.87
N PHE A 42 4.88 6.47 10.70
CA PHE A 42 4.77 7.91 10.57
C PHE A 42 3.36 8.41 10.93
N ILE A 43 2.32 7.79 10.41
CA ILE A 43 0.91 8.15 10.69
C ILE A 43 0.61 7.98 12.18
N ASN A 44 1.02 6.86 12.77
CA ASN A 44 0.85 6.58 14.20
C ASN A 44 1.54 7.64 15.06
N LYS A 45 2.76 8.05 14.68
CA LYS A 45 3.51 9.09 15.38
C LYS A 45 2.86 10.48 15.27
N VAL A 46 2.34 10.83 14.09
CA VAL A 46 1.74 12.15 13.84
C VAL A 46 0.41 12.30 14.59
N PHE A 47 -0.42 11.26 14.58
CA PHE A 47 -1.76 11.33 15.18
C PHE A 47 -1.86 10.76 16.58
N GLY A 48 -0.81 10.10 17.09
CA GLY A 48 -0.85 9.45 18.41
C GLY A 48 -1.80 8.26 18.47
N ILE A 49 -1.94 7.54 17.35
CA ILE A 49 -2.84 6.39 17.19
C ILE A 49 -2.04 5.11 16.97
N ASP A 50 -2.69 3.95 17.12
CA ASP A 50 -2.11 2.65 16.82
C ASP A 50 -2.85 1.99 15.65
N LEU A 51 -2.47 2.38 14.42
CA LEU A 51 -2.92 1.69 13.22
C LEU A 51 -2.04 0.46 12.97
N SER A 52 -2.71 -0.66 12.73
CA SER A 52 -2.08 -1.87 12.21
C SER A 52 -2.06 -1.85 10.69
N ARG A 53 -1.01 -2.45 10.13
CA ARG A 53 -0.91 -2.61 8.67
C ARG A 53 -1.91 -3.66 8.21
N SER A 54 -2.70 -3.33 7.20
CA SER A 54 -3.57 -4.27 6.51
C SER A 54 -3.57 -4.01 5.00
N PRO A 55 -3.85 -5.01 4.17
CA PRO A 55 -3.98 -4.80 2.73
C PRO A 55 -5.08 -3.79 2.40
N ALA A 56 -6.18 -3.78 3.16
CA ALA A 56 -7.28 -2.82 2.98
C ALA A 56 -6.84 -1.39 3.30
N LEU A 57 -6.06 -1.20 4.36
CA LEU A 57 -5.51 0.11 4.71
C LEU A 57 -4.48 0.58 3.68
N CYS A 58 -3.51 -0.28 3.36
CA CYS A 58 -2.39 0.06 2.48
C CYS A 58 -2.82 0.23 1.02
N ILE A 59 -3.57 -0.72 0.47
CA ILE A 59 -3.94 -0.68 -0.96
C ILE A 59 -5.17 0.20 -1.18
N LEU A 60 -6.16 0.16 -0.29
CA LEU A 60 -7.46 0.81 -0.50
C LEU A 60 -7.67 2.07 0.35
N GLY A 61 -6.77 2.40 1.27
CA GLY A 61 -6.92 3.54 2.18
C GLY A 61 -8.09 3.39 3.16
N ILE A 62 -8.56 2.15 3.39
CA ILE A 62 -9.69 1.86 4.27
C ILE A 62 -9.15 1.65 5.69
N VAL A 63 -9.47 2.59 6.58
CA VAL A 63 -9.18 2.45 8.02
C VAL A 63 -10.15 1.43 8.60
N THR A 64 -9.61 0.35 9.17
CA THR A 64 -10.38 -0.72 9.81
C THR A 64 -10.97 -0.27 11.14
N GLU A 65 -12.07 -0.91 11.53
CA GLU A 65 -12.80 -0.62 12.76
C GLU A 65 -11.91 -0.75 14.00
N GLY A 66 -12.03 0.20 14.95
CA GLY A 66 -11.29 0.21 16.21
C GLY A 66 -10.42 1.45 16.44
N VAL A 67 -10.21 2.30 15.43
CA VAL A 67 -9.52 3.60 15.59
C VAL A 67 -10.50 4.73 15.33
N GLU A 68 -10.86 5.47 16.37
CA GLU A 68 -11.67 6.68 16.25
C GLU A 68 -10.80 7.83 15.71
N LEU A 69 -10.92 8.10 14.42
CA LEU A 69 -10.32 9.26 13.76
C LEU A 69 -11.38 10.33 13.53
N SER A 70 -11.02 11.59 13.74
CA SER A 70 -11.84 12.70 13.28
C SER A 70 -11.98 12.69 11.75
N LEU A 71 -12.98 13.40 11.22
CA LEU A 71 -13.18 13.56 9.78
C LEU A 71 -11.89 14.10 9.10
N GLN A 72 -11.24 15.07 9.73
CA GLN A 72 -10.02 15.68 9.21
C GLN A 72 -8.86 14.68 9.18
N GLN A 73 -8.66 13.90 10.26
CA GLN A 73 -7.62 12.87 10.32
C GLN A 73 -7.88 11.77 9.28
N THR A 74 -9.14 11.36 9.11
CA THR A 74 -9.54 10.36 8.11
C THR A 74 -9.24 10.83 6.70
N LEU A 75 -9.59 12.07 6.36
CA LEU A 75 -9.31 12.67 5.06
C LEU A 75 -7.81 12.80 4.82
N TRP A 76 -7.05 13.24 5.82
CA TRP A 76 -5.60 13.34 5.74
C TRP A 76 -4.94 11.98 5.53
N CYS A 77 -5.35 10.95 6.29
CA CYS A 77 -4.83 9.59 6.12
C CYS A 77 -5.16 9.04 4.73
N ARG A 78 -6.38 9.24 4.24
CA ARG A 78 -6.76 8.83 2.88
C ARG A 78 -5.91 9.51 1.82
N LEU A 79 -5.68 10.82 1.94
CA LEU A 79 -4.83 11.55 0.99
C LEU A 79 -3.38 11.07 1.03
N ALA A 80 -2.80 10.88 2.23
CA ALA A 80 -1.44 10.39 2.41
C ALA A 80 -1.26 8.95 1.88
N LEU A 81 -2.21 8.07 2.16
CA LEU A 81 -2.18 6.69 1.66
C LEU A 81 -2.42 6.64 0.15
N SER A 82 -3.25 7.53 -0.40
CA SER A 82 -3.50 7.61 -1.84
C SER A 82 -2.29 8.19 -2.60
N THR A 83 -1.58 9.20 -2.06
CA THR A 83 -0.36 9.72 -2.69
C THR A 83 0.78 8.72 -2.64
N VAL A 84 0.92 7.97 -1.53
CA VAL A 84 1.84 6.84 -1.49
C VAL A 84 1.41 5.75 -2.45
N GLY A 85 0.13 5.35 -2.45
CA GLY A 85 -0.41 4.34 -3.35
C GLY A 85 -0.21 4.71 -4.81
N LEU A 86 -0.33 6.00 -5.13
CA LEU A 86 0.06 6.57 -6.41
C LEU A 86 1.57 6.45 -6.63
N CYS A 87 2.47 6.76 -5.69
CA CYS A 87 3.91 6.49 -5.87
C CYS A 87 4.23 4.99 -6.01
N VAL A 88 3.45 4.11 -5.39
CA VAL A 88 3.60 2.65 -5.49
C VAL A 88 3.07 2.13 -6.82
N GLY A 89 1.99 2.73 -7.33
CA GLY A 89 1.28 2.37 -8.56
C GLY A 89 1.64 3.20 -9.81
N LEU A 90 2.32 4.35 -9.70
CA LEU A 90 2.84 5.12 -10.83
C LEU A 90 3.97 4.36 -11.52
N PHE A 91 4.65 3.48 -10.79
CA PHE A 91 5.54 2.49 -11.37
C PHE A 91 4.82 1.28 -12.01
N LEU A 92 3.49 1.12 -11.87
CA LEU A 92 2.73 0.17 -12.70
C LEU A 92 2.45 0.73 -14.11
N ALA A 93 2.69 2.03 -14.34
CA ALA A 93 2.42 2.71 -15.60
C ALA A 93 3.69 3.18 -16.34
N ALA A 94 4.89 2.84 -15.83
CA ALA A 94 6.18 3.18 -16.42
C ALA A 94 6.93 1.93 -16.88
#